data_AF-A0AAP0PL78-F1
#
_entry.id   AF-A0AAP0PL78-F1
#
_cell.length_a   1.000
_cell.length_b   1.000
_cell.length_c   1.000
_cell.angle_alpha   90.00
_cell.angle_beta   90.00
_cell.angle_gamma   90.00
#
_symmetry.space_group_name_H-M   'P 1'
#
loop_
_entity.id
_entity.type
_entity.pdbx_description
1 polymer ?
#
loop_
_entity_poly.entity_id
_entity_poly.type
_entity_poly.pdbx_seq_one_letter_code
_entity_poly.pdbx_strand_id
1 'polypeptide(L)'
;MVAGDKLLRRFNYWRTSPQIPTVKYNYGAACVADKIADQLERQHQPCKAISPTAPEAQFSNYTEQLSECQIDVNTIKDGALIMECGSLEVDVVHFNFTKSQFVKYFKNTKYTTANFGAKHDLVVVVLATETPGGKFCKSTSGAQFVPNKVFVGFSAVVVAMFLEGFVGLFY
;
A
#
# COMPACT_ATOMS: atom_id res chain seq x y z
N MET A 1 9.59 14.12 -5.31
CA MET A 1 8.46 14.05 -4.37
C MET A 1 7.27 13.47 -5.11
N VAL A 2 6.79 12.33 -4.65
CA VAL A 2 5.62 11.65 -5.22
C VAL A 2 4.37 12.50 -4.94
N ALA A 3 3.34 12.43 -5.78
CA ALA A 3 2.11 13.20 -5.60
C ALA A 3 1.50 13.02 -4.20
N GLY A 4 1.58 11.80 -3.65
CA GLY A 4 1.09 11.47 -2.30
C GLY A 4 1.77 12.23 -1.16
N ASP A 5 3.08 12.48 -1.23
CA ASP A 5 3.83 13.21 -0.19
C ASP A 5 3.38 14.67 -0.07
N LYS A 6 3.10 15.29 -1.23
CA LYS A 6 2.62 16.67 -1.30
C LYS A 6 1.21 16.79 -0.72
N LEU A 7 0.35 15.81 -1.03
CA LEU A 7 -1.01 15.73 -0.48
C LEU A 7 -0.99 15.52 1.04
N LEU A 8 -0.14 14.63 1.55
CA LEU A 8 0.01 14.42 2.99
C LEU A 8 0.45 15.69 3.72
N ARG A 9 1.44 16.42 3.17
CA ARG A 9 1.89 17.69 3.75
C ARG A 9 0.75 18.71 3.83
N ARG A 10 -0.01 18.88 2.74
CA ARG A 10 -1.13 19.82 2.71
C ARG A 10 -2.27 19.38 3.62
N PHE A 11 -2.54 18.08 3.71
CA PHE A 11 -3.52 17.52 4.64
C PHE A 11 -3.16 17.85 6.09
N ASN A 12 -1.90 17.66 6.47
CA ASN A 12 -1.42 18.03 7.80
C ASN A 12 -1.51 19.54 8.06
N TYR A 13 -1.14 20.38 7.09
CA TYR A 13 -1.33 21.83 7.20
C TYR A 13 -2.80 22.18 7.50
N TRP A 14 -3.74 21.61 6.76
CA TRP A 14 -5.16 21.83 7.03
C TRP A 14 -5.62 21.34 8.40
N ARG A 15 -5.15 20.17 8.87
CA ARG A 15 -5.49 19.66 10.21
C ARG A 15 -5.00 20.58 11.32
N THR A 16 -3.90 21.30 11.14
CA THR A 16 -3.40 22.23 12.17
C THR A 16 -4.28 23.46 12.37
N SER A 17 -4.95 23.96 11.33
CA SER A 17 -5.82 25.15 11.44
C SER A 17 -6.96 24.99 12.48
N PRO A 18 -7.73 23.88 12.50
CA PRO A 18 -8.69 23.57 13.55
C PRO A 18 -8.06 22.85 14.77
N GLN A 19 -6.73 22.89 14.96
CA GLN A 19 -6.02 22.21 16.06
C GLN A 19 -6.21 20.68 16.11
N ILE A 20 -6.41 20.05 14.96
CA ILE A 20 -6.50 18.59 14.86
C ILE A 20 -5.08 18.03 14.73
N PRO A 21 -4.72 16.96 15.49
CA PRO A 21 -3.39 16.36 15.41
C PRO A 21 -3.01 15.96 13.99
N THR A 22 -1.76 16.22 13.60
CA THR A 22 -1.21 15.75 12.33
C THR A 22 -1.13 14.23 12.30
N VAL A 23 -1.22 13.67 11.11
CA VAL A 23 -1.08 12.22 10.87
C VAL A 23 0.30 11.90 10.29
N LYS A 24 0.74 10.67 10.50
CA LYS A 24 2.03 10.17 10.01
C LYS A 24 1.85 9.38 8.70
N TYR A 25 2.96 9.18 8.01
CA TYR A 25 3.04 8.31 6.85
C TYR A 25 3.02 6.83 7.28
N ASN A 26 2.35 5.97 6.50
CA ASN A 26 2.35 4.52 6.69
C ASN A 26 2.63 3.85 5.33
N TYR A 27 3.75 3.13 5.24
CA TYR A 27 4.21 2.53 3.99
C TYR A 27 3.21 1.53 3.39
N GLY A 28 2.59 0.69 4.22
CA GLY A 28 1.63 -0.31 3.76
C GLY A 28 0.37 0.35 3.19
N ALA A 29 -0.19 1.30 3.93
CA ALA A 29 -1.35 2.08 3.48
C ALA A 29 -1.04 2.94 2.24
N ALA A 30 0.19 3.48 2.11
CA ALA A 30 0.61 4.19 0.92
C ALA A 30 0.68 3.29 -0.31
N CYS A 31 1.30 2.11 -0.17
CA CYS A 31 1.32 1.11 -1.24
C CYS A 31 -0.10 0.75 -1.69
N VAL A 32 -1.01 0.49 -0.75
CA VAL A 32 -2.40 0.14 -1.07
C VAL A 32 -3.10 1.27 -1.81
N ALA A 33 -2.95 2.52 -1.33
CA ALA A 33 -3.57 3.68 -1.98
C ALA A 33 -3.08 3.85 -3.43
N ASP A 34 -1.77 3.72 -3.66
CA ASP A 34 -1.17 3.80 -4.99
C ASP A 34 -1.67 2.69 -5.91
N LYS A 35 -1.70 1.44 -5.43
CA LYS A 35 -2.12 0.27 -6.22
C LYS A 35 -3.60 0.30 -6.58
N ILE A 36 -4.46 0.80 -5.69
CA ILE A 36 -5.88 1.02 -5.99
C ILE A 36 -6.03 2.09 -7.07
N ALA A 37 -5.28 3.20 -6.95
CA ALA A 37 -5.32 4.27 -7.95
C ALA A 37 -4.83 3.77 -9.33
N ASP A 38 -3.73 3.01 -9.36
CA ASP A 38 -3.23 2.37 -10.58
C ASP A 38 -4.27 1.42 -11.21
N GLN A 39 -4.97 0.60 -10.41
CA GLN A 39 -5.99 -0.31 -10.95
C GLN A 39 -7.13 0.47 -11.59
N LEU A 40 -7.67 1.47 -10.89
CA LEU A 40 -8.83 2.24 -11.35
C LEU A 40 -8.51 3.00 -12.64
N GLU A 41 -7.30 3.55 -12.74
CA GLU A 41 -6.78 4.15 -13.96
C GLU A 41 -6.69 3.12 -15.11
N ARG A 42 -6.06 1.96 -14.89
CA ARG A 42 -5.95 0.90 -15.91
C ARG A 42 -7.30 0.41 -16.41
N GLN A 43 -8.27 0.29 -15.51
CA GLN A 43 -9.62 -0.17 -15.83
C GLN A 43 -10.47 0.91 -16.51
N HIS A 44 -9.94 2.12 -16.71
CA HIS A 44 -10.66 3.27 -17.24
C HIS A 44 -12.00 3.48 -16.52
N GLN A 45 -12.05 3.16 -15.22
CA GLN A 45 -13.29 3.29 -14.48
C GLN A 45 -13.60 4.78 -14.32
N PRO A 46 -14.84 5.21 -14.60
CA PRO A 46 -15.25 6.57 -14.27
C PRO A 46 -15.05 6.75 -12.78
N CYS A 47 -14.37 7.82 -12.39
CA CYS A 47 -14.13 8.07 -10.98
C CYS A 47 -15.49 8.11 -10.25
N LYS A 48 -15.61 7.28 -9.21
CA LYS A 48 -16.80 7.21 -8.36
C LYS A 48 -16.37 7.49 -6.93
N ALA A 49 -16.92 8.56 -6.35
CA ALA A 49 -16.68 8.83 -4.94
C ALA A 49 -17.20 7.66 -4.09
N ILE A 50 -16.33 7.10 -3.24
CA ILE A 50 -16.69 6.02 -2.33
C ILE A 50 -16.62 6.54 -0.89
N SER A 51 -17.72 6.38 -0.17
CA SER A 51 -17.79 6.65 1.25
C SER A 51 -17.18 5.52 2.07
N PRO A 52 -16.53 5.83 3.20
CA PRO A 52 -16.09 4.82 4.15
C PRO A 52 -17.25 3.98 4.67
N THR A 53 -17.32 2.72 4.23
CA THR A 53 -18.07 1.63 4.87
C THR A 53 -17.13 0.86 5.81
N ALA A 54 -17.60 -0.21 6.47
CA ALA A 54 -16.72 -1.12 7.21
C ALA A 54 -15.48 -1.50 6.34
N PRO A 55 -14.24 -1.28 6.81
CA PRO A 55 -13.04 -1.39 5.99
C PRO A 55 -12.88 -2.75 5.31
N GLU A 56 -13.24 -3.84 6.01
CA GLU A 56 -13.25 -5.19 5.43
C GLU A 56 -14.11 -5.27 4.16
N ALA A 57 -15.28 -4.63 4.15
CA ALA A 57 -16.17 -4.59 2.98
C ALA A 57 -15.67 -3.63 1.89
N GLN A 58 -14.84 -2.64 2.25
CA GLN A 58 -14.25 -1.73 1.27
C GLN A 58 -13.06 -2.37 0.54
N PHE A 59 -12.19 -3.05 1.29
CA PHE A 59 -10.98 -3.65 0.77
C PHE A 59 -11.19 -5.06 0.19
N SER A 60 -12.38 -5.65 0.34
CA SER A 60 -12.73 -6.93 -0.30
C SER A 60 -12.68 -6.88 -1.83
N ASN A 61 -12.92 -5.70 -2.43
CA ASN A 61 -12.78 -5.47 -3.86
C ASN A 61 -11.34 -5.20 -4.31
N TYR A 62 -10.40 -5.13 -3.36
CA TYR A 62 -9.00 -4.76 -3.59
C TYR A 62 -8.01 -5.77 -3.00
N THR A 63 -8.39 -7.04 -2.97
CA THR A 63 -7.58 -8.14 -2.39
C THR A 63 -6.26 -8.35 -3.13
N GLU A 64 -6.24 -8.11 -4.45
CA GLU A 64 -5.01 -8.15 -5.25
C GLU A 64 -4.04 -7.05 -4.80
N GLN A 65 -4.50 -5.82 -4.58
CA GLN A 65 -3.68 -4.69 -4.14
C GLN A 65 -3.14 -4.91 -2.73
N LEU A 66 -3.96 -5.47 -1.84
CA LEU A 66 -3.51 -5.89 -0.51
C LEU A 66 -2.40 -6.95 -0.61
N SER A 67 -2.56 -7.93 -1.49
CA SER A 67 -1.56 -8.98 -1.73
C SER A 67 -0.26 -8.43 -2.31
N GLU A 68 -0.32 -7.57 -3.32
CA GLU A 68 0.84 -6.89 -3.92
C GLU A 68 1.62 -6.06 -2.88
N CYS A 69 0.91 -5.45 -1.94
CA CYS A 69 1.49 -4.69 -0.84
C CYS A 69 1.86 -5.55 0.39
N GLN A 70 1.64 -6.87 0.29
CA GLN A 70 1.89 -7.86 1.34
C GLN A 70 1.13 -7.58 2.63
N ILE A 71 -0.06 -6.98 2.57
CA ILE A 71 -0.83 -6.56 3.75
C ILE A 71 -1.61 -7.72 4.35
N ASP A 72 -1.54 -7.87 5.67
CA ASP A 72 -2.42 -8.78 6.41
C ASP A 72 -3.82 -8.16 6.55
N VAL A 73 -4.84 -8.88 6.05
CA VAL A 73 -6.26 -8.50 6.11
C VAL A 73 -6.76 -8.28 7.54
N ASN A 74 -6.11 -8.86 8.55
CA ASN A 74 -6.45 -8.63 9.95
C ASN A 74 -6.04 -7.24 10.44
N THR A 75 -5.21 -6.53 9.68
CA THR A 75 -4.60 -5.25 10.08
C THR A 75 -5.23 -4.03 9.40
N ILE A 76 -6.36 -4.20 8.71
CA ILE A 76 -7.06 -3.13 7.98
C ILE A 76 -8.49 -2.84 8.48
N LYS A 77 -9.04 -3.68 9.36
CA LYS A 77 -10.39 -3.63 9.94
C LYS A 77 -10.79 -2.29 10.56
N ASP A 78 -9.83 -1.56 11.13
CA ASP A 78 -10.06 -0.27 11.79
C ASP A 78 -9.70 0.93 10.89
N GLY A 79 -9.28 0.68 9.65
CA GLY A 79 -8.91 1.71 8.68
C GLY A 79 -10.11 2.42 8.04
N ALA A 80 -9.86 3.11 6.94
CA ALA A 80 -10.90 3.57 6.01
C ALA A 80 -10.31 3.82 4.63
N LEU A 81 -11.09 3.51 3.59
CA LEU A 81 -10.82 3.86 2.21
C LEU A 81 -11.79 4.96 1.77
N ILE A 82 -11.24 6.08 1.31
CA ILE A 82 -11.98 7.19 0.72
C ILE A 82 -11.48 7.37 -0.70
N MET A 83 -12.40 7.54 -1.64
CA MET A 83 -12.04 7.91 -3.00
C MET A 83 -12.82 9.16 -3.39
N GLU A 84 -12.10 10.10 -4.00
CA GLU A 84 -12.67 11.34 -4.51
C GLU A 84 -12.24 11.56 -5.96
N CYS A 85 -13.12 12.26 -6.66
CA CYS A 85 -12.94 12.64 -8.05
C CYS A 85 -12.62 14.12 -8.12
N GLY A 86 -11.57 14.45 -8.85
CA GLY A 86 -11.15 15.83 -9.00
C GLY A 86 -9.74 15.93 -9.52
N SER A 87 -9.47 17.06 -10.15
CA SER A 87 -8.16 17.36 -10.71
C SER A 87 -7.07 17.27 -9.64
N LEU A 88 -5.92 16.71 -10.00
CA LEU A 88 -4.72 16.53 -9.17
C LEU A 88 -4.06 17.82 -8.71
N GLU A 89 -4.60 18.99 -9.04
CA GLU A 89 -4.16 20.23 -8.42
C GLU A 89 -4.33 20.11 -6.90
N VAL A 90 -3.19 20.17 -6.20
CA VAL A 90 -3.11 19.91 -4.76
C VAL A 90 -4.06 20.83 -3.96
N ASP A 91 -4.41 21.99 -4.49
CA ASP A 91 -5.40 22.92 -3.92
C ASP A 91 -6.85 22.46 -4.16
N VAL A 92 -7.16 21.91 -5.34
CA VAL A 92 -8.49 21.38 -5.72
C VAL A 92 -8.80 20.09 -4.98
N VAL A 93 -7.84 19.16 -4.92
CA VAL A 93 -7.95 17.92 -4.14
C VAL A 93 -8.27 18.23 -2.68
N HIS A 94 -7.55 19.20 -2.12
CA HIS A 94 -7.78 19.66 -0.75
C HIS A 94 -9.19 20.23 -0.53
N PHE A 95 -9.69 21.02 -1.48
CA PHE A 95 -10.99 21.68 -1.38
C PHE A 95 -12.16 20.69 -1.49
N ASN A 96 -12.04 19.67 -2.34
CA ASN A 96 -13.08 18.64 -2.47
C ASN A 96 -13.18 17.78 -1.21
N PHE A 97 -12.05 17.35 -0.64
CA PHE A 97 -12.03 16.56 0.60
C PHE A 97 -12.60 17.30 1.82
N THR A 98 -12.40 18.61 1.89
CA THR A 98 -12.80 19.41 3.05
C THR A 98 -14.25 19.88 2.98
N LYS A 99 -14.85 19.88 1.79
CA LYS A 99 -16.26 20.26 1.56
C LYS A 99 -17.20 19.08 1.37
N SER A 100 -16.68 17.87 1.14
CA SER A 100 -17.51 16.68 0.99
C SER A 100 -17.94 16.10 2.34
N GLN A 101 -18.86 15.13 2.28
CA GLN A 101 -19.31 14.34 3.43
C GLN A 101 -18.17 13.57 4.14
N PHE A 102 -16.97 13.49 3.53
CA PHE A 102 -15.83 12.77 4.09
C PHE A 102 -15.03 13.58 5.13
N VAL A 103 -15.30 14.88 5.25
CA VAL A 103 -14.65 15.75 6.25
C VAL A 103 -14.74 15.18 7.68
N LYS A 104 -15.81 14.44 8.00
CA LYS A 104 -15.98 13.78 9.30
C LYS A 104 -14.89 12.73 9.59
N TYR A 105 -14.40 12.02 8.58
CA TYR A 105 -13.31 11.06 8.72
C TYR A 105 -11.97 11.77 8.83
N PHE A 106 -11.77 12.83 8.03
CA PHE A 106 -10.54 13.63 8.07
C PHE A 106 -10.39 14.47 9.34
N LYS A 107 -11.48 14.75 10.07
CA LYS A 107 -11.41 15.38 11.39
C LYS A 107 -11.30 14.38 12.54
N ASN A 108 -11.54 13.10 12.30
CA ASN A 108 -11.54 12.09 13.35
C ASN A 108 -10.10 11.83 13.82
N THR A 109 -9.87 11.97 15.12
CA THR A 109 -8.55 11.81 15.75
C THR A 109 -8.16 10.36 15.94
N LYS A 110 -9.08 9.40 15.77
CA LYS A 110 -8.75 7.97 15.81
C LYS A 110 -7.76 7.58 14.71
N TYR A 111 -7.79 8.31 13.58
CA TYR A 111 -6.86 8.09 12.49
C TYR A 111 -5.57 8.86 12.77
N THR A 112 -4.49 8.10 12.95
CA THR A 112 -3.15 8.60 13.27
C THR A 112 -2.23 8.58 12.05
N THR A 113 -2.63 7.90 10.97
CA THR A 113 -1.91 7.86 9.70
C THR A 113 -2.85 8.09 8.53
N ALA A 114 -2.35 8.73 7.47
CA ALA A 114 -3.08 8.90 6.20
C ALA A 114 -2.10 8.83 5.04
N ASN A 115 -2.52 8.20 3.95
CA ASN A 115 -1.70 8.06 2.76
C ASN A 115 -2.57 8.23 1.51
N PHE A 116 -1.96 8.76 0.46
CA PHE A 116 -2.66 9.24 -0.74
C PHE A 116 -2.06 8.60 -1.97
N GLY A 117 -2.90 7.94 -2.77
CA GLY A 117 -2.60 7.49 -4.13
C GLY A 117 -3.38 8.36 -5.11
N ALA A 118 -2.75 8.77 -6.20
CA ALA A 118 -3.32 9.81 -7.06
C ALA A 118 -2.97 9.57 -8.54
N LYS A 119 -3.99 9.55 -9.41
CA LYS A 119 -3.88 9.34 -10.87
C LYS A 119 -4.87 10.21 -11.62
N HIS A 120 -4.40 10.98 -12.61
CA HIS A 120 -5.22 11.88 -13.45
C HIS A 120 -6.26 12.73 -12.69
N ASP A 121 -7.50 12.23 -12.53
CA ASP A 121 -8.61 12.91 -11.85
C ASP A 121 -9.17 12.10 -10.67
N LEU A 122 -8.36 11.17 -10.14
CA LEU A 122 -8.70 10.26 -9.07
C LEU A 122 -7.71 10.41 -7.92
N VAL A 123 -8.25 10.54 -6.71
CA VAL A 123 -7.48 10.49 -5.47
C VAL A 123 -8.06 9.44 -4.54
N VAL A 124 -7.20 8.52 -4.12
CA VAL A 124 -7.46 7.47 -3.16
C VAL A 124 -6.78 7.84 -1.85
N VAL A 125 -7.54 7.82 -0.76
CA VAL A 125 -7.03 8.09 0.59
C VAL A 125 -7.26 6.87 1.45
N VAL A 126 -6.18 6.38 2.05
CA VAL A 126 -6.21 5.31 3.05
C VAL A 126 -5.91 5.92 4.41
N LEU A 127 -6.89 5.87 5.31
CA LEU A 127 -6.76 6.27 6.71
C LEU A 127 -6.51 5.04 7.57
N ALA A 128 -5.62 5.18 8.54
CA ALA A 128 -5.18 4.09 9.40
C ALA A 128 -5.03 4.55 10.85
N THR A 129 -5.03 3.58 11.76
CA THR A 129 -5.06 3.78 13.22
C THR A 129 -3.85 3.10 13.86
N GLU A 130 -3.63 3.34 15.16
CA GLU A 130 -2.61 2.63 15.95
C GLU A 130 -3.11 1.28 16.51
N THR A 131 -4.38 0.91 16.27
CA THR A 131 -4.90 -0.38 16.73
C THR A 131 -4.33 -1.50 15.87
N PRO A 132 -4.11 -2.72 16.41
CA PRO A 132 -3.62 -3.84 15.61
C PRO A 132 -4.44 -4.06 14.32
N GLY A 133 -5.74 -3.80 14.39
CA GLY A 133 -6.67 -3.90 13.28
C GLY A 133 -6.60 -2.79 12.24
N GLY A 134 -5.80 -1.73 12.39
CA GLY A 134 -5.74 -0.62 11.43
C GLY A 134 -4.35 -0.13 11.07
N LYS A 135 -3.30 -0.93 11.35
CA LYS A 135 -1.90 -0.57 11.10
C LYS A 135 -1.40 -0.84 9.69
N PHE A 136 -2.13 -1.59 8.86
CA PHE A 136 -1.68 -2.00 7.52
C PHE A 136 -0.27 -2.64 7.57
N CYS A 137 -0.09 -3.59 8.48
CA CYS A 137 1.17 -4.29 8.62
C CYS A 137 1.33 -5.37 7.55
N LYS A 138 2.58 -5.66 7.21
CA LYS A 138 2.88 -6.78 6.31
C LYS A 138 2.52 -8.10 6.96
N SER A 139 2.01 -9.04 6.17
CA SER A 139 1.84 -10.43 6.58
C SER A 139 3.19 -11.02 6.95
N THR A 140 3.32 -11.47 8.20
CA THR A 140 4.49 -12.24 8.69
C THR A 140 4.42 -13.71 8.26
N SER A 141 3.93 -13.97 7.05
CA SER A 141 4.12 -15.27 6.40
C SER A 141 5.63 -15.43 6.21
N GLY A 142 6.26 -16.26 7.06
CA GLY A 142 7.69 -16.56 6.98
C GLY A 142 8.06 -16.85 5.53
N ALA A 143 9.13 -16.21 5.04
CA ALA A 143 9.56 -16.26 3.65
C ALA A 143 9.51 -17.69 3.11
N GLN A 144 8.42 -18.03 2.43
CA GLN A 144 8.40 -19.17 1.55
C GLN A 144 9.08 -18.66 0.29
N PHE A 145 10.35 -19.03 0.15
CA PHE A 145 11.02 -19.03 -1.13
C PHE A 145 10.06 -19.71 -2.11
N VAL A 146 9.44 -18.93 -2.98
CA VAL A 146 8.82 -19.47 -4.18
C VAL A 146 10.02 -19.88 -5.02
N PRO A 147 10.34 -21.17 -5.22
CA PRO A 147 11.32 -21.50 -6.23
C PRO A 147 10.68 -21.08 -7.54
N ASN A 148 11.10 -19.93 -8.06
CA ASN A 148 10.95 -19.63 -9.47
C ASN A 148 11.45 -20.89 -10.19
N LYS A 149 10.63 -21.48 -11.05
CA LYS A 149 11.10 -22.49 -12.00
C LYS A 149 12.09 -21.80 -12.95
N VAL A 150 13.30 -21.54 -12.47
CA VAL A 150 14.46 -21.32 -13.32
C VAL A 150 14.74 -22.71 -13.87
N PHE A 151 14.45 -22.91 -15.15
CA PHE A 151 14.90 -24.07 -15.89
C PHE A 151 16.43 -23.99 -15.97
N VAL A 152 17.11 -24.48 -14.93
CA VAL A 152 18.56 -24.66 -14.94
C VAL A 152 18.81 -25.93 -15.75
N GLY A 153 19.05 -25.75 -17.05
CA GLY A 153 19.59 -26.80 -17.90
C GLY A 153 20.89 -27.30 -17.28
N PHE A 154 20.90 -28.54 -16.80
CA PHE A 154 22.08 -29.21 -16.29
C PHE A 154 22.99 -29.54 -17.48
N SER A 155 23.93 -28.64 -17.80
CA SER A 155 25.05 -28.98 -18.67
C SER A 155 26.05 -29.79 -17.85
N ALA A 156 25.95 -31.12 -17.97
CA ALA A 156 26.85 -32.07 -17.35
C ALA A 156 28.17 -32.13 -18.12
N VAL A 157 29.09 -31.18 -17.89
CA VAL A 157 30.51 -31.37 -18.24
C VAL A 157 31.39 -30.64 -17.23
N VAL A 158 32.47 -31.31 -16.85
CA VAL A 158 33.64 -30.82 -16.09
C VAL A 158 33.55 -30.94 -14.55
N VAL A 159 33.52 -32.18 -14.05
CA VAL A 159 34.34 -32.54 -12.88
C VAL A 159 34.90 -33.95 -13.10
N ALA A 160 35.97 -34.04 -13.87
CA ALA A 160 36.86 -35.19 -13.85
C ALA A 160 38.28 -34.67 -14.10
N MET A 161 39.24 -35.24 -13.38
CA MET A 161 40.65 -34.83 -13.23
C MET A 161 40.87 -33.78 -12.15
N PHE A 162 41.07 -34.26 -10.92
CA PHE A 162 42.20 -33.88 -10.05
C PHE A 162 42.04 -34.59 -8.70
N LEU A 163 42.19 -35.92 -8.68
CA LEU A 163 42.54 -36.68 -7.46
C LEU A 163 43.22 -38.00 -7.87
N GLU A 164 44.40 -37.91 -8.46
CA GLU A 164 45.40 -38.98 -8.29
C GLU A 164 46.53 -38.41 -7.45
N GLY A 165 46.46 -38.69 -6.15
CA GLY A 165 47.45 -38.30 -5.18
C GLY A 165 47.10 -38.91 -3.83
N PHE A 166 47.83 -39.97 -3.47
CA PHE A 166 47.88 -40.64 -2.16
C PHE A 166 46.64 -41.52 -1.83
N VAL A 167 46.73 -42.81 -1.50
CA VAL A 167 47.74 -43.57 -0.73
C VAL A 167 47.62 -45.08 -1.06
N GLY A 168 48.74 -45.81 -1.07
CA GLY A 168 48.70 -47.27 -0.85
C GLY A 168 49.96 -48.04 -1.22
N LEU A 169 50.94 -48.10 -0.31
CA LEU A 169 52.08 -49.04 -0.32
C LEU A 169 51.65 -50.48 -0.58
N PHE A 170 52.42 -51.29 -1.33
CA PHE A 170 52.78 -52.69 -0.96
C PHE A 170 53.94 -53.20 -1.86
N TYR A 171 55.06 -53.51 -1.20
CA TYR A 171 56.25 -54.27 -1.64
C TYR A 171 57.24 -53.63 -2.64
#